data_AF-A0A0E3NV99-F1
#
_entry.id   AF-A0A0E3NV99-F1
#
_cell.length_a   1.000
_cell.length_b   1.000
_cell.length_c   1.000
_cell.angle_alpha   90.00
_cell.angle_beta   90.00
_cell.angle_gamma   90.00
#
_symmetry.space_group_name_H-M   'P 1'
#
loop_
_entity.id
_entity.type
_entity.pdbx_description
1 polymer ?
#
loop_
_entity_poly.entity_id
_entity_poly.type
_entity_poly.pdbx_seq_one_letter_code
_entity_poly.pdbx_strand_id
1 'polypeptide(L)'
;MEPLILIRLIYGTFFILLGLVFWRLKPVNILAGYDEKKVLDKEGLAKWISGNLLLTGVLIILNASLDITGSSTVEKSVLLDFLIIFAMAVLTALGTGRYEKK
;
A
#
# COMPACT_ATOMS: atom_id res chain seq x y z
N MET A 1 11.05 -6.17 -22.72
CA MET A 1 10.27 -5.59 -21.61
C MET A 1 11.05 -4.39 -21.12
N GLU A 2 10.45 -3.21 -21.08
CA GLU A 2 11.16 -2.02 -20.59
C GLU A 2 11.56 -2.21 -19.12
N PRO A 3 12.78 -1.79 -18.71
CA PRO A 3 13.26 -1.99 -17.34
C PRO A 3 12.36 -1.33 -16.29
N LEU A 4 11.71 -0.21 -16.65
CA LEU A 4 10.76 0.49 -15.79
C LEU A 4 9.55 -0.39 -15.45
N ILE A 5 8.97 -1.11 -16.42
CA ILE A 5 7.82 -1.99 -16.17
C ILE A 5 8.21 -3.08 -15.16
N LEU A 6 9.39 -3.67 -15.30
CA LEU A 6 9.87 -4.71 -14.38
C LEU A 6 10.03 -4.18 -12.96
N ILE A 7 10.63 -2.99 -12.79
CA ILE A 7 10.79 -2.34 -11.48
C ILE A 7 9.42 -2.14 -10.80
N ARG A 8 8.42 -1.73 -11.58
CA ARG A 8 7.05 -1.49 -11.10
C ARG A 8 6.34 -2.75 -10.64
N LEU A 9 6.49 -3.84 -11.39
CA LEU A 9 6.00 -5.13 -10.95
C LEU A 9 6.67 -5.57 -9.65
N ILE A 10 7.99 -5.39 -9.52
CA ILE A 10 8.72 -5.74 -8.29
C ILE A 10 8.21 -4.97 -7.08
N TYR A 11 8.13 -3.63 -7.14
CA TYR A 11 7.66 -2.88 -5.97
C TYR A 11 6.15 -3.03 -5.73
N GLY A 12 5.33 -3.24 -6.76
CA GLY A 12 3.93 -3.59 -6.63
C GLY A 12 3.74 -4.90 -5.88
N THR A 13 4.49 -5.95 -6.26
CA THR A 13 4.53 -7.21 -5.53
C THR A 13 5.04 -7.03 -4.10
N PHE A 14 6.05 -6.19 -3.88
CA PHE A 14 6.53 -5.87 -2.53
C PHE A 14 5.42 -5.29 -1.63
N PHE A 15 4.61 -4.35 -2.13
CA PHE A 15 3.45 -3.82 -1.38
C PHE A 15 2.42 -4.90 -1.06
N ILE A 16 2.15 -5.83 -1.99
CA ILE A 16 1.26 -6.97 -1.73
C ILE A 16 1.83 -7.86 -0.62
N LEU A 17 3.11 -8.21 -0.69
CA LEU A 17 3.76 -9.05 0.31
C LEU A 17 3.75 -8.38 1.69
N LEU A 18 4.04 -7.08 1.77
CA LEU A 18 3.91 -6.33 3.01
C LEU A 18 2.48 -6.33 3.53
N GLY A 19 1.49 -6.12 2.66
CA GLY A 19 0.08 -6.20 3.02
C GLY A 19 -0.29 -7.57 3.59
N LEU A 20 0.20 -8.67 2.99
CA LEU A 20 0.00 -10.03 3.49
C LEU A 20 0.68 -10.27 4.85
N VAL A 21 1.89 -9.73 5.05
CA VAL A 21 2.60 -9.78 6.34
C VAL A 21 1.78 -9.08 7.42
N PHE A 22 1.28 -7.87 7.14
CA PHE A 22 0.42 -7.14 8.07
C PHE A 22 -0.92 -7.84 8.34
N TRP A 23 -1.46 -8.53 7.33
CA TRP A 23 -2.69 -9.30 7.49
C TRP A 23 -2.49 -10.53 8.40
N ARG A 24 -1.39 -11.26 8.23
CA ARG A 24 -1.11 -12.52 8.94
C ARG A 24 -0.48 -12.33 10.31
N LEU A 25 0.58 -11.52 10.39
CA LEU A 25 1.37 -11.34 11.60
C LEU A 25 0.91 -10.16 12.45
N LYS A 26 0.12 -9.24 11.86
CA LYS A 26 -0.40 -8.03 12.52
C LYS A 26 0.67 -7.27 13.33
N PRO A 27 1.87 -7.01 12.79
CA PRO A 27 2.98 -6.45 13.56
C PRO A 27 2.82 -4.93 13.75
N VAL A 28 1.66 -4.46 14.23
CA VAL A 28 1.35 -3.02 14.36
C VAL A 28 2.30 -2.28 15.31
N ASN A 29 2.96 -3.01 16.21
CA ASN A 29 3.97 -2.47 17.12
C ASN A 29 5.25 -1.97 16.44
N ILE A 30 5.54 -2.39 15.21
CA ILE A 30 6.71 -1.91 14.46
C ILE A 30 6.44 -0.56 13.76
N LEU A 31 5.19 -0.09 13.76
CA LEU A 31 4.82 1.15 13.11
C LEU A 31 5.37 2.34 13.88
N ALA A 32 6.02 3.25 13.17
CA ALA A 32 6.49 4.49 13.76
C ALA A 32 5.31 5.28 14.34
N GLY A 33 5.46 5.74 15.58
CA GLY A 33 4.41 6.46 16.30
C GLY A 33 3.34 5.58 16.94
N TYR A 34 3.47 4.25 16.89
CA TYR A 34 2.57 3.33 17.59
C TYR A 34 2.72 3.46 19.12
N ASP A 35 1.59 3.66 19.81
CA ASP A 35 1.50 3.61 21.26
C ASP A 35 0.44 2.59 21.69
N GLU A 36 0.89 1.55 22.41
CA GLU A 36 0.02 0.48 22.91
C GLU A 36 -1.07 0.98 23.87
N LYS A 37 -0.86 2.11 24.56
CA LYS A 37 -1.87 2.69 25.46
C LYS A 37 -2.96 3.44 24.71
N LYS A 38 -2.64 3.91 23.49
CA LYS A 38 -3.51 4.73 22.64
C LYS A 38 -4.35 3.87 21.70
N VAL A 39 -3.80 2.79 21.15
CA VAL A 39 -4.52 1.92 20.19
C VAL A 39 -5.47 0.98 20.93
N LEU A 40 -6.78 1.15 20.69
CA LEU A 40 -7.86 0.32 21.25
C LEU A 40 -8.02 -0.99 20.48
N ASP A 41 -7.95 -0.92 19.15
CA ASP A 41 -8.20 -2.04 18.27
C ASP A 41 -6.99 -2.30 17.36
N LYS A 42 -6.07 -3.13 17.88
CA LYS A 42 -4.87 -3.54 17.15
C LYS A 42 -5.20 -4.35 15.89
N GLU A 43 -6.26 -5.15 15.94
CA GLU A 43 -6.64 -6.01 14.83
C GLU A 43 -7.26 -5.21 13.68
N GLY A 44 -8.16 -4.28 14.01
CA GLY A 44 -8.76 -3.36 13.07
C GLY A 44 -7.69 -2.49 12.40
N LEU A 45 -6.74 -1.96 13.18
CA LEU A 45 -5.62 -1.19 12.65
C LEU A 45 -4.75 -2.04 11.69
N ALA A 46 -4.42 -3.28 12.07
CA ALA A 46 -3.66 -4.18 11.22
C ALA A 46 -4.41 -4.50 9.90
N LYS A 47 -5.71 -4.77 9.96
CA LYS A 47 -6.58 -5.01 8.79
C LYS A 47 -6.68 -3.78 7.90
N TRP A 48 -6.78 -2.59 8.48
CA TRP A 48 -6.81 -1.33 7.74
C TRP A 48 -5.52 -1.10 6.97
N ILE A 49 -4.36 -1.22 7.64
CA ILE A 49 -3.05 -1.01 7.03
C ILE A 49 -2.79 -2.06 5.95
N SER A 50 -3.03 -3.34 6.25
CA SER A 50 -2.87 -4.42 5.27
C SER A 50 -3.78 -4.24 4.07
N GLY A 51 -5.05 -3.89 4.26
CA GLY A 51 -5.98 -3.62 3.16
C GLY A 51 -5.49 -2.50 2.24
N ASN A 52 -4.99 -1.40 2.79
CA ASN A 52 -4.43 -0.30 2.02
C ASN A 52 -3.14 -0.71 1.27
N LEU A 53 -2.24 -1.45 1.91
CA LEU A 53 -1.00 -1.96 1.27
C LEU A 53 -1.30 -2.94 0.14
N LEU A 54 -2.23 -3.88 0.35
CA LEU A 54 -2.68 -4.83 -0.68
C LEU A 54 -3.29 -4.09 -1.87
N LEU A 55 -4.19 -3.14 -1.61
CA LEU A 55 -4.83 -2.35 -2.66
C LEU A 55 -3.80 -1.53 -3.44
N THR A 56 -2.84 -0.90 -2.76
CA THR A 56 -1.74 -0.15 -3.38
C THR A 56 -0.96 -1.04 -4.35
N GLY A 57 -0.53 -2.22 -3.90
CA GLY A 57 0.23 -3.16 -4.73
C GLY A 57 -0.59 -3.69 -5.92
N VAL A 58 -1.87 -4.01 -5.73
CA VAL A 58 -2.76 -4.45 -6.82
C VAL A 58 -2.93 -3.35 -7.87
N LEU A 59 -3.19 -2.10 -7.45
CA LEU A 59 -3.35 -0.98 -8.38
C LEU A 59 -2.08 -0.72 -9.21
N ILE A 60 -0.90 -0.80 -8.58
CA ILE A 60 0.38 -0.66 -9.26
C ILE A 60 0.58 -1.78 -10.30
N ILE A 61 0.31 -3.04 -9.93
CA ILE A 61 0.47 -4.17 -10.87
C ILE A 61 -0.50 -4.05 -12.05
N LEU A 62 -1.75 -3.67 -11.79
CA LEU A 62 -2.73 -3.42 -12.86
C LEU A 62 -2.25 -2.30 -13.79
N ASN A 63 -1.77 -1.19 -13.22
CA ASN A 63 -1.26 -0.06 -13.99
C ASN A 63 0.00 -0.44 -14.80
N ALA A 64 0.91 -1.23 -14.25
CA ALA A 64 2.08 -1.74 -14.96
C ALA A 64 1.68 -2.72 -16.09
N SER A 65 0.61 -3.50 -15.90
CA SER A 65 0.11 -4.42 -16.91
C SER A 65 -0.50 -3.71 -18.12
N LEU A 66 -1.10 -2.53 -17.93
CA LEU A 66 -1.62 -1.69 -19.02
C LEU A 66 -0.51 -1.15 -19.95
N ASP A 67 0.69 -0.96 -19.41
CA ASP A 67 1.84 -0.55 -20.23
C ASP A 67 2.37 -1.70 -21.09
N ILE A 68 2.21 -2.95 -20.65
CA ILE A 68 2.55 -4.14 -21.46
C ILE A 68 1.66 -4.22 -22.70
N THR A 69 0.39 -3.82 -22.59
CA THR A 69 -0.57 -3.80 -23.71
C THR A 69 -0.43 -2.57 -24.61
N GLY A 70 0.50 -1.65 -24.30
CA GLY A 70 0.71 -0.42 -25.06
C GLY A 70 -0.40 0.60 -24.92
N SER A 71 -1.21 0.51 -23.87
CA SER A 71 -2.38 1.38 -23.65
C SER A 71 -1.99 2.78 -23.14
N SER A 72 -0.77 2.95 -22.64
CA SER A 72 -0.27 4.19 -22.04
C SER A 72 1.23 4.36 -22.26
N THR A 73 1.69 5.61 -22.24
CA THR A 73 3.12 5.95 -22.18
C THR A 73 3.64 5.70 -20.77
N VAL A 74 4.79 5.03 -20.63
CA VAL A 74 5.38 4.64 -19.35
C VAL A 74 5.54 5.82 -18.37
N GLU A 75 5.88 7.01 -18.86
CA GLU A 75 6.03 8.23 -18.05
C GLU A 75 4.75 8.61 -17.29
N LYS A 76 3.59 8.58 -17.98
CA LYS A 76 2.28 8.89 -17.37
C LYS A 76 1.91 7.83 -16.33
N SER A 77 2.20 6.57 -16.63
CA SER A 77 1.91 5.45 -15.73
C SER A 77 2.75 5.50 -14.45
N VAL A 78 4.01 5.92 -14.54
CA VAL A 78 4.86 6.17 -13.35
C VAL A 78 4.30 7.30 -12.50
N LEU A 79 3.88 8.41 -13.10
CA LEU A 79 3.26 9.52 -12.36
C LEU A 79 1.99 9.05 -11.63
N LEU A 80 1.18 8.20 -12.27
CA LEU A 80 -0.01 7.62 -11.66
C LEU A 80 0.33 6.73 -10.45
N ASP A 81 1.40 5.94 -10.51
CA ASP A 81 1.86 5.14 -9.38
C ASP A 81 2.22 6.02 -8.16
N PHE A 82 2.91 7.15 -8.38
CA PHE A 82 3.19 8.11 -7.31
C PHE A 82 1.91 8.67 -6.68
N LEU A 83 0.91 9.01 -7.50
CA LEU A 83 -0.38 9.49 -7.02
C LEU A 83 -1.12 8.41 -6.22
N ILE A 84 -1.10 7.16 -6.67
CA ILE A 84 -1.68 6.02 -5.95
C ILE A 84 -1.01 5.87 -4.59
N ILE A 85 0.33 5.80 -4.54
CA ILE A 85 1.07 5.64 -3.29
C ILE A 85 0.77 6.79 -2.33
N PHE A 86 0.79 8.03 -2.81
CA PHE A 86 0.51 9.21 -2.00
C PHE A 86 -0.92 9.20 -1.45
N ALA A 87 -1.92 8.97 -2.31
CA ALA A 87 -3.31 8.92 -1.90
C ALA A 87 -3.57 7.81 -0.88
N MET A 88 -3.01 6.62 -1.10
CA MET A 88 -3.14 5.48 -0.19
C MET A 88 -2.44 5.71 1.14
N ALA A 89 -1.28 6.38 1.15
CA ALA A 89 -0.60 6.76 2.38
C ALA A 89 -1.42 7.73 3.23
N VAL A 90 -2.01 8.76 2.59
CA VAL A 90 -2.89 9.72 3.26
C VAL A 90 -4.15 9.03 3.79
N LEU A 91 -4.82 8.20 2.98
CA LEU A 91 -5.99 7.44 3.41
C LEU A 91 -5.67 6.51 4.58
N THR A 92 -4.51 5.84 4.54
CA THR A 92 -4.04 4.99 5.63
C THR A 92 -3.90 5.81 6.91
N ALA A 93 -3.18 6.93 6.86
CA ALA A 93 -2.92 7.81 8.00
C ALA A 93 -4.20 8.44 8.59
N LEU A 94 -5.14 8.88 7.75
CA LEU A 94 -6.41 9.43 8.23
C LEU A 94 -7.31 8.35 8.85
N GLY A 95 -7.22 7.12 8.36
CA GLY A 95 -8.01 6.01 8.88
C GLY A 95 -7.49 5.43 10.19
N THR A 96 -6.20 5.60 10.54
CA THR A 96 -5.63 5.04 11.78
C THR A 96 -6.30 5.59 13.04
N GLY A 97 -6.69 6.87 13.04
CA GLY A 97 -7.35 7.53 14.18
C GLY A 97 -8.69 6.89 14.58
N ARG A 98 -9.30 6.07 13.72
CA ARG A 98 -10.52 5.30 14.04
C ARG A 98 -10.27 4.18 15.05
N TYR A 99 -9.01 3.75 15.20
CA TYR A 99 -8.61 2.63 16.05
C TYR A 99 -7.90 3.09 17.34
N GLU A 100 -7.81 4.40 17.55
CA GLU A 100 -7.17 5.05 18.70
C GLU A 100 -8.20 5.60 19.68
N LYS A 101 -7.81 5.74 20.96
CA LYS A 101 -8.57 6.50 21.96
C LYS A 101 -8.62 7.97 21.54
N LYS A 102 -9.82 8.56 21.61
CA LYS A 102 -10.02 10.01 21.48
C LYS A 102 -9.55 10.74 22.73
#